data_AF-A0A3A4P851-F1
#
_entry.id   AF-A0A3A4P851-F1
#
_cell.length_a   1.000
_cell.length_b   1.000
_cell.length_c   1.000
_cell.angle_alpha   90.00
_cell.angle_beta   90.00
_cell.angle_gamma   90.00
#
_symmetry.space_group_name_H-M   'P 1'
#
loop_
_entity.id
_entity.type
_entity.pdbx_description
1 polymer ?
#
loop_
_entity_poly.entity_id
_entity_poly.type
_entity_poly.pdbx_seq_one_letter_code
_entity_poly.pdbx_strand_id
1 'polypeptide(L)'
;MLDFENLDQQVSIFVEEYVDSFITWDLILFFHENPYTVGSPTSIAMSIGRLGSDIEPFLEKLTEKSILSHEFRAGDGAETIYAYKPEPDFEKMVIEFKRALKDRASRLIIVSKVLQKEARR
;
A
#
# COMPACT_ATOMS: atom_id res chain seq x y z
N MET A 1 3.66 17.86 20.84
CA MET A 1 4.06 17.84 19.42
C MET A 1 4.68 16.48 19.17
N LEU A 2 4.17 15.70 18.20
CA LEU A 2 4.78 14.41 17.89
C LEU A 2 6.18 14.68 17.34
N ASP A 3 7.19 14.03 17.92
CA ASP A 3 8.57 14.19 17.51
C ASP A 3 8.86 13.23 16.36
N PHE A 4 8.73 13.75 15.14
CA PHE A 4 8.92 13.01 13.90
C PHE A 4 10.37 12.55 13.68
N GLU A 5 11.34 13.04 14.46
CA GLU A 5 12.75 12.68 14.38
C GLU A 5 13.05 11.29 14.99
N ASN A 6 12.12 10.73 15.77
CA ASN A 6 12.29 9.40 16.39
C ASN A 6 11.87 8.23 15.49
N LEU A 7 11.39 8.48 14.26
CA LEU A 7 11.08 7.41 13.32
C LEU A 7 12.34 7.01 12.56
N ASP A 8 12.60 5.71 12.45
CA ASP A 8 13.69 5.19 11.61
C ASP A 8 13.66 5.82 10.20
N GLN A 9 14.83 6.25 9.73
CA GLN A 9 14.94 7.01 8.48
C GLN A 9 14.42 6.23 7.27
N GLN A 10 14.67 4.93 7.19
CA GLN A 10 14.20 4.10 6.08
C GLN A 10 12.69 3.97 6.11
N VAL A 11 12.10 3.78 7.30
CA VAL A 11 10.64 3.75 7.47
C VAL A 11 10.03 5.11 7.11
N SER A 12 10.68 6.21 7.48
CA SER A 12 10.21 7.55 7.12
C SER A 12 10.22 7.77 5.61
N ILE A 13 11.29 7.36 4.90
CA ILE A 13 11.37 7.44 3.44
C ILE A 13 10.30 6.56 2.80
N PHE A 14 10.11 5.34 3.30
CA PHE A 14 9.09 4.43 2.80
C PHE A 14 7.68 5.04 2.88
N VAL A 15 7.35 5.63 4.03
CA VAL A 15 6.05 6.29 4.24
C VAL A 15 5.89 7.50 3.33
N GLU A 16 6.96 8.29 3.11
CA GLU A 16 6.91 9.43 2.21
C GLU A 16 6.68 9.00 0.75
N GLU A 17 7.42 8.00 0.28
CA GLU A 17 7.44 7.59 -1.12
C GLU A 17 6.27 6.69 -1.52
N TYR A 18 5.78 5.84 -0.61
CA TYR A 18 4.84 4.78 -0.96
C TYR A 18 3.50 4.87 -0.22
N VAL A 19 3.43 5.50 0.94
CA VAL A 19 2.22 5.52 1.78
C VAL A 19 1.61 6.92 1.80
N ASP A 20 0.90 7.27 0.72
CA ASP A 20 0.25 8.57 0.54
C ASP A 20 -1.20 8.62 1.05
N SER A 21 -1.79 7.47 1.37
CA SER A 21 -3.14 7.31 1.89
C SER A 21 -3.27 6.03 2.73
N PHE A 22 -4.33 5.93 3.52
CA PHE A 22 -4.67 4.68 4.20
C PHE A 22 -5.05 3.56 3.23
N ILE A 23 -5.57 3.88 2.03
CA ILE A 23 -5.85 2.86 1.02
C ILE A 23 -4.55 2.24 0.50
N THR A 24 -3.54 3.06 0.19
CA THR A 24 -2.22 2.57 -0.25
C THR A 24 -1.55 1.76 0.84
N TRP A 25 -1.66 2.21 2.09
CA TRP A 25 -1.21 1.43 3.25
C TRP A 25 -1.85 0.05 3.28
N ASP A 26 -3.19 -0.01 3.24
CA ASP A 26 -3.95 -1.25 3.31
C ASP A 26 -3.56 -2.20 2.17
N LEU A 27 -3.44 -1.69 0.94
CA LEU A 27 -3.02 -2.46 -0.24
C LEU A 27 -1.61 -3.05 -0.10
N ILE A 28 -0.64 -2.23 0.31
CA ILE A 28 0.75 -2.68 0.50
C ILE A 28 0.81 -3.80 1.52
N LEU A 29 0.14 -3.64 2.67
CA LEU A 29 0.12 -4.67 3.71
C LEU A 29 -0.60 -5.93 3.22
N PHE A 30 -1.75 -5.78 2.58
CA PHE A 30 -2.53 -6.88 2.04
C PHE A 30 -1.73 -7.73 1.05
N PHE A 31 -1.08 -7.12 0.06
CA PHE A 31 -0.31 -7.85 -0.94
C PHE A 31 0.95 -8.48 -0.35
N HIS A 32 1.64 -7.81 0.56
CA HIS A 32 2.79 -8.39 1.25
C HIS A 32 2.41 -9.58 2.13
N GLU A 33 1.23 -9.56 2.75
CA GLU A 33 0.72 -10.69 3.54
C GLU A 33 0.16 -11.83 2.68
N ASN A 34 -0.24 -11.52 1.44
CA ASN A 34 -0.84 -12.46 0.51
C ASN A 34 -0.11 -12.39 -0.85
N PRO A 35 1.17 -12.78 -0.94
CA PRO A 35 2.03 -12.49 -2.09
C PRO A 35 1.63 -13.21 -3.38
N TYR A 36 0.80 -14.24 -3.27
CA TYR A 36 0.24 -14.97 -4.42
C TYR A 36 -1.14 -14.44 -4.86
N THR A 37 -1.59 -13.32 -4.29
CA THR A 37 -2.87 -12.73 -4.69
C THR A 37 -2.82 -12.28 -6.14
N VAL A 38 -3.81 -12.75 -6.89
CA VAL A 38 -4.12 -12.32 -8.24
C VAL A 38 -5.61 -12.02 -8.27
N GLY A 39 -6.00 -10.78 -8.54
CA GLY A 39 -7.41 -10.38 -8.42
C GLY A 39 -7.75 -9.08 -9.13
N SER A 40 -9.02 -8.91 -9.44
CA SER A 40 -9.58 -7.65 -9.92
C SER A 40 -9.77 -6.64 -8.79
N PRO A 41 -9.94 -5.33 -9.08
CA PRO A 41 -10.20 -4.32 -8.07
C PRO A 41 -11.33 -4.69 -7.12
N THR A 42 -12.43 -5.24 -7.64
CA THR A 42 -13.57 -5.68 -6.82
C THR A 42 -13.16 -6.76 -5.83
N SER A 43 -12.43 -7.79 -6.27
CA SER A 43 -11.99 -8.90 -5.40
C SER A 43 -10.99 -8.45 -4.31
N ILE A 44 -10.07 -7.55 -4.67
CA ILE A 44 -9.07 -7.01 -3.75
C ILE A 44 -9.75 -6.09 -2.73
N ALA A 45 -10.64 -5.20 -3.17
CA ALA A 45 -11.35 -4.28 -2.29
C ALA A 45 -12.17 -5.01 -1.22
N MET A 46 -12.85 -6.11 -1.60
CA MET A 46 -13.56 -6.96 -0.63
C MET A 46 -12.62 -7.52 0.45
N SER A 47 -11.40 -7.89 0.10
CA SER A 47 -10.41 -8.43 1.04
C SER A 47 -9.92 -7.40 2.07
N ILE A 48 -9.93 -6.11 1.71
CA ILE A 48 -9.51 -5.01 2.59
C ILE A 48 -10.68 -4.16 3.13
N GLY A 49 -11.93 -4.60 2.93
CA GLY A 49 -13.12 -3.91 3.43
C GLY A 49 -13.39 -2.55 2.76
N ARG A 50 -13.04 -2.39 1.49
CA ARG A 50 -13.24 -1.18 0.66
C ARG A 50 -14.17 -1.47 -0.53
N LEU A 51 -14.58 -0.42 -1.26
CA LEU A 51 -15.25 -0.57 -2.57
C LEU A 51 -14.23 -0.62 -3.71
N GLY A 52 -14.52 -1.37 -4.77
CA GLY A 52 -13.62 -1.55 -5.93
C GLY A 52 -13.21 -0.23 -6.59
N SER A 53 -14.19 0.64 -6.86
CA SER A 53 -13.97 1.97 -7.45
C SER A 53 -13.05 2.86 -6.62
N ASP A 54 -13.02 2.66 -5.31
CA ASP A 54 -12.24 3.49 -4.40
C ASP A 54 -10.76 3.13 -4.42
N ILE A 55 -10.41 1.92 -4.88
CA ILE A 55 -9.04 1.41 -4.84
C ILE A 55 -8.34 1.39 -6.19
N GLU A 56 -9.08 1.42 -7.30
CA GLU A 56 -8.51 1.39 -8.67
C GLU A 56 -7.41 2.43 -8.90
N PRO A 57 -7.58 3.72 -8.55
CA PRO A 57 -6.52 4.71 -8.74
C PRO A 57 -5.26 4.44 -7.92
N PHE A 58 -5.37 3.66 -6.84
CA PHE A 58 -4.25 3.30 -5.97
C PHE A 58 -3.55 2.03 -6.46
N LEU A 59 -4.30 1.06 -6.99
CA LEU A 59 -3.74 -0.09 -7.69
C LEU A 59 -2.88 0.35 -8.87
N GLU A 60 -3.39 1.29 -9.69
CA GLU A 60 -2.62 1.84 -10.82
C GLU A 60 -1.32 2.52 -10.37
N LYS A 61 -1.36 3.35 -9.31
CA LYS A 61 -0.15 3.98 -8.76
C LYS A 61 0.89 2.98 -8.27
N LEU A 62 0.44 1.87 -7.67
CA LEU A 62 1.33 0.80 -7.26
C LEU A 62 1.90 0.04 -8.47
N THR A 63 1.15 -0.06 -9.57
CA THR A 63 1.67 -0.58 -10.85
C THR A 63 2.70 0.36 -11.47
N GLU A 64 2.47 1.67 -11.49
CA GLU A 64 3.44 2.68 -11.97
C GLU A 64 4.76 2.63 -11.19
N LYS A 65 4.70 2.24 -9.91
CA LYS A 65 5.88 2.04 -9.04
C LYS A 65 6.49 0.63 -9.14
N SER A 66 6.06 -0.20 -10.09
CA SER A 66 6.53 -1.58 -10.29
C SER A 66 6.34 -2.50 -9.06
N ILE A 67 5.38 -2.18 -8.18
CA ILE A 67 5.03 -3.02 -7.02
C ILE A 67 4.02 -4.09 -7.44
N LEU A 68 3.09 -3.69 -8.31
CA LEU A 68 2.10 -4.55 -8.93
C LEU A 68 2.38 -4.67 -10.42
N SER A 69 1.98 -5.80 -11.00
CA SER A 69 1.74 -5.91 -12.44
C SER A 69 0.23 -6.02 -12.68
N HIS A 70 -0.24 -5.56 -13.83
CA HIS A 70 -1.60 -5.80 -14.26
C HIS A 70 -1.67 -6.47 -15.64
N GLU A 71 -2.78 -7.16 -15.89
CA GLU A 71 -3.14 -7.68 -17.20
C GLU A 71 -4.63 -7.43 -17.47
N PHE A 72 -4.99 -7.07 -18.70
CA PHE A 72 -6.39 -7.00 -19.10
C PHE A 72 -6.85 -8.38 -19.59
N ARG A 73 -7.87 -8.94 -18.93
CA ARG A 73 -8.49 -10.20 -19.36
C ARG A 73 -9.70 -9.88 -20.22
N ALA A 74 -9.63 -10.23 -21.50
CA ALA A 74 -10.74 -10.05 -22.45
C ALA A 74 -11.74 -11.22 -22.38
N GLY A 75 -13.01 -10.95 -22.73
CA GLY A 75 -14.09 -11.93 -22.75
C GLY A 75 -15.37 -11.40 -22.08
N ASP A 76 -16.33 -12.28 -21.82
CA ASP A 76 -17.51 -11.94 -21.01
C ASP A 76 -17.06 -11.71 -19.56
N GLY A 77 -17.25 -10.50 -19.06
CA GLY A 77 -16.72 -10.07 -17.76
C GLY A 77 -15.29 -9.53 -17.83
N ALA A 78 -14.92 -8.88 -18.94
CA ALA A 78 -13.59 -8.31 -19.12
C ALA A 78 -13.21 -7.35 -17.97
N GLU A 79 -12.04 -7.60 -17.37
CA GLU A 79 -11.54 -6.85 -16.22
C GLU A 79 -10.01 -6.81 -16.18
N THR A 80 -9.47 -5.77 -15.57
CA THR A 80 -8.04 -5.69 -15.23
C THR A 80 -7.78 -6.50 -13.97
N ILE A 81 -6.75 -7.35 -14.02
CA ILE A 81 -6.31 -8.18 -12.91
C ILE A 81 -4.93 -7.71 -12.46
N TYR A 82 -4.74 -7.58 -11.15
CA TYR A 82 -3.49 -7.18 -10.54
C TYR A 82 -2.83 -8.36 -9.84
N ALA A 83 -1.50 -8.40 -9.87
CA ALA A 83 -0.68 -9.38 -9.18
C ALA A 83 0.50 -8.70 -8.50
N TYR A 84 0.86 -9.18 -7.30
CA TYR A 84 2.01 -8.69 -6.55
C TYR A 84 3.32 -9.18 -7.15
N LYS A 85 4.19 -8.27 -7.57
CA LYS A 85 5.50 -8.58 -8.15
C LYS A 85 6.55 -7.54 -7.74
N PRO A 86 6.76 -7.32 -6.44
CA PRO A 86 7.71 -6.33 -5.96
C PRO A 86 9.16 -6.77 -6.24
N GLU A 87 10.07 -5.82 -6.25
CA GLU A 87 11.49 -6.11 -6.12
C GLU A 87 11.84 -6.51 -4.66
N PRO A 88 12.88 -7.35 -4.43
CA PRO A 88 13.23 -7.80 -3.08
C PRO A 88 13.52 -6.68 -2.08
N ASP A 89 14.00 -5.53 -2.55
CA ASP A 89 14.27 -4.38 -1.67
C ASP A 89 12.99 -3.69 -1.21
N PHE A 90 11.93 -3.67 -2.04
CA PHE A 90 10.62 -3.21 -1.60
C PHE A 90 10.07 -4.10 -0.49
N GLU A 91 10.17 -5.42 -0.62
CA GLU A 91 9.71 -6.35 0.42
C GLU A 91 10.42 -6.13 1.76
N LYS A 92 11.73 -5.87 1.74
CA LYS A 92 12.48 -5.51 2.96
C LYS A 92 11.95 -4.23 3.60
N MET A 93 11.67 -3.19 2.80
CA MET A 93 11.10 -1.95 3.32
C MET A 93 9.71 -2.19 3.95
N VAL A 94 8.87 -3.03 3.36
CA VAL A 94 7.57 -3.38 3.96
C VAL A 94 7.74 -4.13 5.28
N ILE A 95 8.74 -5.01 5.40
CA ILE A 95 9.05 -5.71 6.66
C ILE A 95 9.44 -4.71 7.76
N GLU A 96 10.32 -3.75 7.47
CA GLU A 96 10.72 -2.73 8.45
C GLU A 96 9.55 -1.80 8.81
N PHE A 97 8.74 -1.41 7.82
CA PHE A 97 7.50 -0.67 8.05
C PHE A 97 6.57 -1.43 9.01
N LYS A 98 6.30 -2.72 8.75
CA LYS A 98 5.47 -3.57 9.63
C LYS A 98 6.03 -3.69 11.04
N ARG A 99 7.36 -3.75 11.20
CA ARG A 99 8.00 -3.75 12.51
C ARG A 99 7.78 -2.44 13.23
N ALA A 100 7.95 -1.30 12.55
CA ALA A 100 7.70 0.02 13.14
C ALA A 100 6.24 0.18 13.61
N LEU A 101 5.25 -0.40 12.92
CA LEU A 101 3.84 -0.37 13.35
C LEU A 101 3.56 -1.09 14.68
N LYS A 102 4.46 -1.98 15.12
CA LYS A 102 4.35 -2.65 16.43
C LYS A 102 4.74 -1.74 17.57
N ASP A 103 5.62 -0.76 17.32
CA ASP A 103 5.96 0.26 18.29
C ASP A 103 4.89 1.37 18.32
N ARG A 104 4.44 1.73 19.53
CA ARG A 104 3.32 2.67 19.70
C ARG A 104 3.69 4.08 19.24
N ALA A 105 4.89 4.55 19.56
CA ALA A 105 5.31 5.90 19.23
C ALA A 105 5.48 6.06 17.70
N SER A 106 6.17 5.10 17.09
CA SER A 106 6.36 5.00 15.65
C SER A 106 5.02 4.93 14.91
N ARG A 107 4.09 4.08 15.36
CA ARG A 107 2.75 3.99 14.77
C ARG A 107 1.99 5.32 14.81
N LEU A 108 2.02 6.03 15.94
CA LEU A 108 1.36 7.34 16.06
C LEU A 108 1.97 8.37 15.11
N ILE A 109 3.29 8.37 14.96
CA ILE A 109 4.00 9.23 14.03
C ILE A 109 3.58 8.94 12.58
N ILE A 110 3.60 7.67 12.17
CA ILE A 110 3.25 7.25 10.81
C ILE A 110 1.79 7.60 10.50
N VAL A 111 0.85 7.25 11.38
CA VAL A 111 -0.57 7.59 11.22
C VAL A 111 -0.76 9.10 11.07
N SER A 112 -0.07 9.90 11.90
CA SER A 112 -0.12 11.35 11.79
C SER A 112 0.43 11.87 10.47
N LYS A 113 1.50 11.28 9.92
CA LYS A 113 2.04 11.67 8.61
C LYS A 113 1.04 11.36 7.50
N VAL A 114 0.45 10.16 7.50
CA VAL A 114 -0.52 9.76 6.47
C VAL A 114 -1.77 10.65 6.51
N LEU A 115 -2.30 10.96 7.71
CA LEU A 115 -3.40 11.93 7.87
C LEU A 115 -3.06 13.30 7.28
N GLN A 116 -1.83 13.79 7.50
CA GLN A 116 -1.40 15.08 6.94
C GLN A 116 -1.28 15.06 5.42
N LYS A 117 -0.86 13.92 4.83
CA LYS A 117 -0.78 13.75 3.37
C LYS A 117 -2.19 13.71 2.75
N GLU A 118 -3.13 13.00 3.37
CA GLU A 118 -4.52 12.95 2.91
C GLU A 118 -5.21 14.32 2.99
N ALA A 119 -4.95 15.11 4.03
CA ALA A 119 -5.53 16.44 4.18
C ALA A 119 -5.05 17.48 3.13
N ARG A 120 -3.98 17.19 2.39
CA ARG A 120 -3.41 18.06 1.35
C ARG A 120 -3.85 17.68 -0.08
N ARG A 121 -4.56 16.56 -0.23
CA ARG A 121 -5.10 16.09 -1.50
C ARG A 121 -6.45 16.75 -1.80
#